data_AF-A0A1H9U5G8-F1
#
_entry.id   AF-A0A1H9U5G8-F1
#
_cell.length_a   1.000
_cell.length_b   1.000
_cell.length_c   1.000
_cell.angle_alpha   90.00
_cell.angle_beta   90.00
_cell.angle_gamma   90.00
#
_symmetry.space_group_name_H-M   'P 1'
#
loop_
_entity.id
_entity.type
_entity.pdbx_description
1 polymer ?
#
loop_
_entity_poly.entity_id
_entity_poly.type
_entity_poly.pdbx_seq_one_letter_code
_entity_poly.pdbx_strand_id
1 'polypeptide(L)'
;MLRKKKRVLESELHEFECSLLEIKDLADKLDYPNFSRMFNLGLTILKEDLSEHDKAKRVVAATCVFGGMGSWNDSPPYSAHQLDMEKEFEEITSTFYEKREQLIKRMS
;
A
#
# COMPACT_ATOMS: atom_id res chain seq x y z
N MET A 1 8.80 27.17 -6.77
CA MET A 1 8.91 25.70 -7.02
C MET A 1 8.57 24.84 -5.79
N LEU A 2 9.03 25.20 -4.58
CA LEU A 2 8.81 24.42 -3.34
C LEU A 2 7.33 24.14 -3.01
N ARG A 3 6.44 25.13 -3.12
CA ARG A 3 4.99 24.98 -2.88
C ARG A 3 4.28 24.04 -3.87
N LYS A 4 4.81 23.86 -5.08
CA LYS A 4 4.27 22.91 -6.06
C LYS A 4 4.68 21.48 -5.70
N LYS A 5 5.95 21.26 -5.33
CA LYS A 5 6.45 19.94 -4.87
C LYS A 5 5.71 19.44 -3.63
N LYS A 6 5.46 20.32 -2.64
CA LYS A 6 4.72 19.99 -1.42
C LYS A 6 3.30 19.48 -1.71
N ARG A 7 2.53 20.22 -2.52
CA ARG A 7 1.15 19.85 -2.90
C ARG A 7 1.06 18.53 -3.67
N VAL A 8 2.09 18.20 -4.45
CA VAL A 8 2.13 16.93 -5.20
C VAL A 8 2.41 15.75 -4.28
N LEU A 9 3.32 15.89 -3.30
CA LEU A 9 3.56 14.84 -2.32
C LEU A 9 2.33 14.59 -1.43
N GLU A 10 1.63 15.66 -1.02
CA GLU A 10 0.38 15.56 -0.26
C GLU A 10 -0.70 14.78 -1.04
N SER A 11 -0.85 15.04 -2.35
CA SER A 11 -1.79 14.26 -3.19
C SER A 11 -1.35 12.81 -3.37
N GLU A 12 -0.05 12.56 -3.60
CA GLU A 12 0.48 11.19 -3.78
C GLU A 12 0.33 10.36 -2.50
N LEU A 13 0.49 10.98 -1.32
CA LEU A 13 0.23 10.32 -0.04
C LEU A 13 -1.24 10.01 0.19
N HIS A 14 -2.14 10.91 -0.20
CA HIS A 14 -3.57 10.66 -0.12
C HIS A 14 -4.00 9.52 -1.07
N GLU A 15 -3.49 9.50 -2.31
CA GLU A 15 -3.75 8.39 -3.23
C GLU A 15 -3.21 7.05 -2.72
N PHE A 16 -2.05 7.08 -2.04
CA PHE A 16 -1.50 5.89 -1.39
C PHE A 16 -2.29 5.45 -0.16
N GLU A 17 -2.86 6.39 0.61
CA GLU A 17 -3.79 6.08 1.70
C GLU A 17 -5.04 5.34 1.18
N CYS A 18 -5.62 5.81 0.07
CA CYS A 18 -6.76 5.14 -0.55
C CYS A 18 -6.43 3.71 -0.99
N SER A 19 -5.29 3.50 -1.66
CA SER A 19 -4.89 2.14 -2.07
C SER A 19 -4.53 1.24 -0.87
N LEU A 20 -4.05 1.80 0.24
CA LEU A 20 -3.83 1.07 1.49
C LEU A 20 -5.13 0.57 2.12
N LEU A 21 -6.20 1.38 2.08
CA LEU A 21 -7.52 0.96 2.55
C LEU A 21 -8.04 -0.20 1.71
N GLU A 22 -7.96 -0.10 0.38
CA GLU A 22 -8.44 -1.14 -0.55
C GLU A 22 -7.68 -2.46 -0.37
N ILE A 23 -6.34 -2.44 -0.32
CA ILE A 23 -5.55 -3.67 -0.19
C ILE A 23 -5.66 -4.28 1.22
N LYS A 24 -5.87 -3.46 2.25
CA LYS A 24 -6.18 -3.96 3.60
C LYS A 24 -7.50 -4.72 3.59
N ASP A 25 -8.55 -4.13 3.01
CA ASP A 25 -9.87 -4.76 2.95
C ASP A 25 -9.84 -6.02 2.09
N LEU A 26 -9.06 -6.04 1.00
CA LEU A 26 -8.78 -7.26 0.23
C LEU A 26 -8.08 -8.33 1.09
N ALA A 27 -7.06 -7.96 1.87
CA ALA A 27 -6.38 -8.89 2.77
C ALA A 27 -7.31 -9.46 3.85
N ASP A 28 -8.25 -8.66 4.36
CA ASP A 28 -9.28 -9.13 5.29
C ASP A 28 -10.24 -10.13 4.61
N LYS A 29 -10.69 -9.84 3.37
CA LYS A 29 -11.57 -10.74 2.60
C LYS A 29 -10.91 -12.08 2.29
N LEU A 30 -9.61 -12.07 2.01
CA LEU A 30 -8.82 -13.26 1.68
C LEU A 30 -8.32 -14.02 2.92
N ASP A 31 -8.68 -13.58 4.13
CA ASP A 31 -8.25 -14.15 5.41
C ASP A 31 -6.72 -14.15 5.63
N TYR A 32 -6.07 -13.03 5.30
CA TYR A 32 -4.65 -12.79 5.58
C TYR A 32 -4.44 -11.71 6.65
N PRO A 33 -4.71 -12.00 7.94
CA PRO A 33 -4.66 -11.01 9.02
C PRO A 33 -3.28 -10.40 9.23
N ASN A 34 -2.21 -11.12 8.90
CA ASN A 34 -0.85 -10.58 8.97
C ASN A 34 -0.63 -9.44 7.97
N PHE A 35 -1.11 -9.59 6.73
CA PHE A 35 -1.03 -8.54 5.71
C PHE A 35 -1.96 -7.38 6.03
N SER A 36 -3.20 -7.66 6.44
CA SER A 36 -4.14 -6.64 6.92
C SER A 36 -3.51 -5.78 8.03
N ARG A 37 -2.84 -6.40 9.01
CA ARG A 37 -2.11 -5.69 10.07
C ARG A 37 -0.99 -4.81 9.53
N MET A 38 -0.23 -5.28 8.53
CA MET A 38 0.84 -4.49 7.89
C MET A 38 0.27 -3.26 7.17
N PHE A 39 -0.82 -3.41 6.41
CA PHE A 39 -1.47 -2.30 5.74
C PHE A 39 -2.08 -1.31 6.74
N ASN A 40 -2.69 -1.81 7.82
CA ASN A 40 -3.22 -0.97 8.89
C ASN A 40 -2.11 -0.20 9.64
N LEU A 41 -0.92 -0.79 9.80
CA LEU A 41 0.25 -0.07 10.30
C LEU A 41 0.62 1.09 9.36
N GLY A 42 0.59 0.87 8.05
CA GLY A 42 0.78 1.92 7.05
C GLY A 42 -0.21 3.08 7.23
N LEU A 43 -1.50 2.78 7.38
CA LEU A 43 -2.54 3.79 7.65
C LEU A 43 -2.32 4.54 8.96
N THR A 44 -1.79 3.87 9.98
CA THR A 44 -1.48 4.50 11.28
C THR A 44 -0.33 5.50 11.13
N ILE A 45 0.73 5.14 10.39
CA ILE A 45 1.87 6.02 10.11
C ILE A 45 1.43 7.32 9.41
N LEU A 46 0.49 7.23 8.46
CA LEU A 46 0.00 8.40 7.73
C LEU A 46 -0.73 9.43 8.64
N LYS A 47 -1.24 8.98 9.79
CA LYS A 47 -1.92 9.82 10.79
C LYS A 47 -0.99 10.41 11.84
N GLU A 48 0.29 9.99 11.88
CA GLU A 48 1.26 10.52 12.83
C GLU A 48 1.56 12.01 12.55
N ASP A 49 1.90 12.75 13.60
CA ASP A 49 2.36 14.14 13.49
C ASP A 49 3.83 14.18 13.03
N LEU A 50 4.01 13.91 11.74
CA LEU A 50 5.30 13.86 11.05
C LEU A 50 5.26 14.70 9.78
N SER A 51 6.44 15.04 9.27
CA SER A 51 6.55 15.62 7.94
C SER A 51 6.03 14.63 6.88
N GLU A 52 5.39 15.13 5.83
CA GLU A 52 4.91 14.29 4.71
C GLU A 52 6.02 13.41 4.11
N HIS A 53 7.25 13.91 4.12
CA HIS A 53 8.40 13.16 3.65
C HIS A 53 8.79 12.00 4.59
N ASP A 54 8.70 12.20 5.90
CA ASP A 54 8.96 11.12 6.88
C ASP A 54 7.83 10.08 6.89
N LYS A 55 6.58 10.53 6.74
CA LYS A 55 5.44 9.63 6.51
C LYS A 55 5.67 8.75 5.28
N ALA A 56 6.04 9.35 4.15
CA ALA A 56 6.30 8.64 2.90
C ALA A 56 7.38 7.55 3.05
N LYS A 57 8.49 7.87 3.72
CA LYS A 57 9.56 6.89 3.98
C LYS A 57 9.11 5.74 4.86
N ARG A 58 8.44 6.06 5.98
CA ARG A 58 8.01 5.06 6.96
C ARG A 58 6.92 4.15 6.40
N VAL A 59 5.94 4.72 5.70
CA VAL A 59 4.81 3.95 5.15
C VAL A 59 5.30 2.96 4.09
N VAL A 60 6.18 3.39 3.17
CA VAL A 60 6.76 2.52 2.13
C VAL A 60 7.55 1.36 2.73
N ALA A 61 8.31 1.63 3.80
CA ALA A 61 9.08 0.59 4.50
C ALA A 61 8.15 -0.39 5.24
N ALA A 62 7.15 0.12 5.95
CA ALA A 62 6.20 -0.70 6.71
C ALA A 62 5.33 -1.59 5.82
N THR A 63 5.07 -1.19 4.58
CA THR A 63 4.20 -1.91 3.63
C THR A 63 5.01 -2.57 2.51
N CYS A 64 6.26 -2.93 2.77
CA CYS A 64 7.13 -3.64 1.83
C CYS A 64 6.75 -5.14 1.78
N VAL A 65 5.64 -5.44 1.12
CA VAL A 65 5.06 -6.80 1.04
C VAL A 65 5.39 -7.54 -0.26
N PHE A 66 6.09 -6.88 -1.18
CA PHE A 66 6.46 -7.43 -2.49
C PHE A 66 7.88 -7.98 -2.49
N GLY A 67 8.04 -9.22 -2.93
CA GLY A 67 9.32 -9.93 -3.03
C GLY A 67 9.72 -10.68 -1.76
N GLY A 68 10.63 -11.65 -1.91
CA GLY A 68 11.04 -12.56 -0.85
C GLY A 68 10.07 -13.73 -0.63
N MET A 69 10.38 -14.60 0.33
CA MET A 69 9.55 -15.73 0.71
C MET A 69 8.46 -15.29 1.70
N GLY A 70 7.23 -15.74 1.48
CA GLY A 70 6.06 -15.30 2.23
C GLY A 70 5.55 -13.92 1.76
N SER A 71 5.82 -13.55 0.51
CA SER A 71 5.38 -12.28 -0.05
C SER A 71 3.87 -12.26 -0.31
N TRP A 72 3.31 -11.07 -0.51
CA TRP A 72 1.91 -10.90 -0.92
C TRP A 72 1.56 -11.66 -2.21
N ASN A 73 2.54 -11.94 -3.07
CA ASN A 73 2.31 -12.64 -4.34
C ASN A 73 2.44 -14.17 -4.21
N ASP A 74 2.74 -14.71 -3.03
CA ASP A 74 3.00 -16.15 -2.88
C ASP A 74 1.72 -16.95 -2.67
N SER A 75 0.94 -16.60 -1.64
CA SER A 75 -0.28 -17.33 -1.26
C SER A 75 -1.59 -16.60 -1.60
N PRO A 76 -1.70 -15.27 -1.41
CA PRO A 76 -2.92 -14.53 -1.70
C PRO A 76 -3.54 -14.73 -3.11
N PRO A 77 -2.78 -14.85 -4.22
CA PRO A 77 -3.37 -15.09 -5.53
C PRO A 77 -4.14 -16.42 -5.61
N TYR A 78 -3.67 -17.47 -4.93
CA TYR A 78 -4.35 -18.76 -4.92
C TYR A 78 -5.69 -18.67 -4.17
N SER A 79 -5.72 -18.02 -3.01
CA SER A 79 -6.96 -17.79 -2.25
C SER A 79 -7.95 -16.92 -3.02
N ALA A 80 -7.47 -15.91 -3.76
CA ALA A 80 -8.32 -15.12 -4.64
C ALA A 80 -8.96 -15.98 -5.74
N HIS A 81 -8.21 -16.90 -6.35
CA HIS A 81 -8.76 -17.89 -7.30
C HIS A 81 -9.82 -18.79 -6.67
N GLN A 82 -9.58 -19.31 -5.46
CA GLN A 82 -10.56 -20.15 -4.76
C GLN A 82 -11.88 -19.43 -4.42
N LEU A 83 -11.87 -18.10 -4.38
CA LEU A 83 -13.02 -17.26 -4.05
C LEU A 83 -13.62 -16.54 -5.27
N ASP A 84 -13.17 -16.87 -6.49
CA ASP A 84 -13.56 -16.17 -7.73
C ASP A 84 -13.28 -14.65 -7.72
N MET A 85 -12.24 -14.23 -6.99
CA MET A 85 -11.84 -12.83 -6.76
C MET A 85 -10.56 -12.43 -7.52
N GLU A 86 -10.07 -13.25 -8.45
CA GLU A 86 -8.80 -13.02 -9.17
C GLU A 86 -8.69 -11.62 -9.78
N LYS A 87 -9.76 -11.17 -10.43
CA LYS A 87 -9.79 -9.86 -11.08
C LYS A 87 -9.70 -8.73 -10.07
N GLU A 88 -10.46 -8.80 -8.98
CA GLU A 88 -10.39 -7.82 -7.89
C GLU A 88 -9.00 -7.82 -7.26
N PHE A 89 -8.42 -9.00 -7.04
CA PHE A 89 -7.06 -9.14 -6.53
C PHE A 89 -6.02 -8.47 -7.43
N GLU A 90 -6.05 -8.75 -8.73
CA GLU A 90 -5.12 -8.18 -9.71
C GLU A 90 -5.24 -6.65 -9.78
N GLU A 91 -6.45 -6.12 -9.86
CA GLU A 91 -6.72 -4.69 -9.97
C GLU A 91 -6.24 -3.91 -8.72
N ILE A 92 -6.61 -4.38 -7.53
CA ILE A 92 -6.23 -3.75 -6.26
C ILE A 92 -4.71 -3.88 -6.01
N THR A 93 -4.14 -5.07 -6.23
CA THR A 93 -2.70 -5.30 -6.02
C THR A 93 -1.86 -4.44 -6.96
N SER A 94 -2.26 -4.35 -8.23
CA SER A 94 -1.57 -3.52 -9.23
C SER A 94 -1.66 -2.04 -8.88
N THR A 95 -2.85 -1.56 -8.50
CA THR A 95 -3.06 -0.17 -8.07
C THR A 95 -2.19 0.16 -6.87
N PHE A 96 -2.17 -0.69 -5.85
CA PHE A 96 -1.33 -0.51 -4.66
C PHE A 96 0.16 -0.44 -5.02
N TYR A 97 0.62 -1.37 -5.87
CA TYR A 97 2.01 -1.39 -6.35
C TYR A 97 2.38 -0.10 -7.09
N GLU A 98 1.55 0.36 -8.03
CA GLU A 98 1.78 1.57 -8.80
C GLU A 98 1.89 2.81 -7.93
N LYS A 99 0.96 2.98 -6.97
CA LYS A 99 0.98 4.11 -6.03
C LYS A 99 2.21 4.09 -5.13
N ARG A 100 2.62 2.90 -4.67
CA ARG A 100 3.86 2.72 -3.90
C ARG A 100 5.09 3.15 -4.71
N GLU A 101 5.19 2.71 -5.96
CA GLU A 101 6.32 3.04 -6.84
C GLU A 101 6.37 4.53 -7.20
N GLN A 102 5.21 5.16 -7.38
CA GLN A 102 5.11 6.63 -7.57
C GLN A 102 5.67 7.38 -6.35
N LEU A 103 5.29 6.94 -5.14
CA LEU A 103 5.76 7.55 -3.89
C LEU A 103 7.28 7.36 -3.71
N ILE A 104 7.83 6.18 -4.03
CA ILE A 104 9.28 5.92 -4.00
C ILE A 104 10.04 6.84 -4.95
N LYS A 105 9.56 6.98 -6.19
CA LYS A 105 10.17 7.87 -7.19
C LYS A 105 10.13 9.34 -6.77
N ARG A 106 9.12 9.75 -6.01
CA ARG A 106 9.02 11.11 -5.47
C ARG A 106 10.09 11.42 -4.42
N MET A 107 10.48 10.40 -3.63
CA MET A 107 11.45 10.52 -2.54
C MET A 107 12.91 10.35 -2.98
N SER A 108 13.12 9.79 -4.18
CA SER A 108 14.44 9.59 -4.81
C SER A 108 14.98 10.89 -5.42
#